data_AF-A0A940XYA4-F1
#
_entry.id   AF-A0A940XYA4-F1
#
_cell.length_a   1.000
_cell.length_b   1.000
_cell.length_c   1.000
_cell.angle_alpha   90.00
_cell.angle_beta   90.00
_cell.angle_gamma   90.00
#
_symmetry.space_group_name_H-M   'P 1'
#
loop_
_entity.id
_entity.type
_entity.pdbx_description
1 polymer ?
#
loop_
_entity_poly.entity_id
_entity_poly.type
_entity_poly.pdbx_seq_one_letter_code
_entity_poly.pdbx_strand_id
1 'polypeptide(L)'
;MADNARAKRLADLIREVVAKKLQRGIKDPRLGSHVTITDTRVTGDLREATVFYTVYGDDEQRAEAAAGLESAKGVLRSAVGQAAGVKFTPTLTFVADALPDTAKTIEDLLDKARAKDAQVREVSAGATFAGDADPYRKPEEDDEAGAEDDDESADDEKDGDAAK
;
A
#
# COMPACT_ATOMS: atom_id res chain seq x y z
N MET A 1 13.08 -6.30 36.41
CA MET A 1 12.33 -5.65 35.31
C MET A 1 12.54 -4.12 35.25
N ALA A 2 13.69 -3.57 35.66
CA ALA A 2 13.85 -2.12 35.84
C ALA A 2 14.62 -1.36 34.73
N ASP A 3 15.25 -2.02 33.75
CA ASP A 3 16.17 -1.33 32.83
C ASP A 3 15.58 -0.92 31.46
N ASN A 4 14.43 -1.46 31.06
CA ASN A 4 13.83 -1.12 29.76
C ASN A 4 13.40 0.36 29.66
N ALA A 5 12.90 0.95 30.74
CA ALA A 5 12.49 2.35 30.73
C ALA A 5 13.69 3.30 30.57
N ARG A 6 14.84 2.94 31.14
CA ARG A 6 16.08 3.73 31.02
C ARG A 6 16.70 3.57 29.63
N ALA A 7 16.75 2.34 29.11
CA ALA A 7 17.19 2.06 27.75
C ALA A 7 16.34 2.82 26.72
N LYS A 8 15.02 2.84 26.90
CA LYS A 8 14.10 3.58 26.01
C LYS A 8 14.35 5.09 26.02
N ARG A 9 14.48 5.70 27.20
CA ARG A 9 14.80 7.15 27.31
C ARG A 9 16.15 7.48 26.66
N LEU A 10 17.15 6.62 26.85
CA LEU A 10 18.46 6.80 26.23
C LEU A 10 18.37 6.64 24.70
N ALA A 11 17.59 5.68 24.21
CA ALA A 11 17.34 5.49 22.79
C ALA A 11 16.68 6.72 22.15
N ASP A 12 15.63 7.27 22.77
CA ASP A 12 14.95 8.47 22.30
C ASP A 12 15.90 9.69 22.24
N LEU A 13 16.73 9.85 23.28
CA LEU A 13 17.74 10.90 23.33
C LEU A 13 18.81 10.73 22.25
N ILE A 14 19.34 9.51 22.05
CA ILE A 14 20.32 9.22 21.01
C ILE A 14 19.74 9.57 19.64
N ARG A 15 18.51 9.13 19.35
CA ARG A 15 17.82 9.45 18.10
C ARG A 15 17.76 10.95 17.85
N GLU A 16 17.33 11.73 18.85
CA GLU A 16 17.21 13.19 18.74
C GLU A 16 18.56 13.87 18.53
N VAL A 17 19.59 13.49 19.30
CA VAL A 17 20.92 14.10 19.23
C VAL A 17 21.59 13.78 17.90
N VAL A 18 21.52 12.52 17.45
CA VAL A 18 22.11 12.08 16.18
C VAL A 18 21.39 12.77 15.01
N ALA A 19 20.05 12.81 15.01
CA ALA A 19 19.29 13.51 13.97
C ALA A 19 19.63 15.01 13.91
N LYS A 20 19.70 15.70 15.06
CA LYS A 20 20.10 17.12 15.11
C LYS A 20 21.54 17.34 14.62
N LYS A 21 22.46 16.43 14.96
CA LYS A 21 23.86 16.53 14.52
C LYS A 21 24.03 16.28 13.03
N LEU A 22 23.28 15.34 12.46
CA LEU A 22 23.25 15.13 11.01
C LEU A 22 22.72 16.36 10.28
N GLN A 23 21.62 16.97 10.75
CA GLN A 23 21.02 18.13 10.08
C GLN A 23 21.85 19.42 10.16
N ARG A 24 22.54 19.68 11.28
CA ARG A 24 23.17 21.00 11.54
C ARG A 24 24.68 20.95 11.78
N GLY A 25 25.25 19.77 11.99
CA GLY A 25 26.60 19.62 12.54
C GLY A 25 27.59 18.88 11.64
N ILE A 26 27.14 18.18 10.61
CA ILE A 26 28.00 17.40 9.73
C ILE A 26 28.12 18.12 8.38
N LYS A 27 29.34 18.58 8.06
CA LYS A 27 29.69 19.20 6.78
C LYS A 27 30.14 18.18 5.72
N ASP A 28 29.82 16.90 5.91
CA ASP A 28 30.16 15.86 4.94
C ASP A 28 29.11 15.88 3.81
N PRO A 29 29.50 16.16 2.56
CA PRO A 29 28.57 16.14 1.42
C PRO A 29 27.83 14.81 1.28
N ARG A 30 28.43 13.69 1.73
CA ARG A 30 27.87 12.33 1.65
C ARG A 30 26.71 12.09 2.62
N LEU A 31 26.54 12.96 3.62
CA LEU A 31 25.56 12.79 4.70
C LEU A 31 24.46 13.87 4.71
N GLY A 32 24.62 14.94 3.93
CA GLY A 32 23.95 16.23 4.16
C GLY A 32 22.46 16.35 3.80
N SER A 33 21.92 15.54 2.87
CA SER A 33 20.55 15.75 2.36
C SER A 33 19.66 14.50 2.26
N HIS A 34 20.23 13.31 2.37
CA HIS A 34 19.52 12.07 2.02
C HIS A 34 19.36 11.08 3.19
N VAL A 35 20.02 11.30 4.32
CA VAL A 35 20.01 10.35 5.45
C VAL A 35 18.98 10.78 6.50
N THR A 36 18.05 9.89 6.83
CA THR A 36 17.04 10.09 7.88
C THR A 36 17.17 8.99 8.93
N ILE A 37 17.19 9.36 10.22
CA ILE A 37 17.18 8.40 11.32
C ILE A 37 15.73 8.01 11.63
N THR A 38 15.41 6.72 11.52
CA THR A 38 14.05 6.22 11.76
C THR A 38 13.85 5.82 13.22
N ASP A 39 14.77 5.04 13.77
CA ASP A 39 14.67 4.54 15.14
C ASP A 39 16.04 4.33 15.79
N THR A 40 16.05 4.10 17.10
CA THR A 40 17.26 3.69 17.83
C THR A 40 16.88 2.66 18.89
N ARG A 41 17.70 1.62 19.04
CA ARG A 41 17.55 0.61 20.09
C ARG A 41 18.80 0.53 20.92
N VAL A 42 18.63 0.42 22.22
CA VAL A 42 19.73 0.31 23.18
C VAL A 42 19.60 -1.01 23.92
N THR A 43 20.71 -1.70 24.12
CA THR A 43 20.77 -2.95 24.88
C THR A 43 20.41 -2.73 26.35
N GLY A 44 19.96 -3.78 27.04
CA GLY A 44 19.55 -3.68 28.45
C GLY A 44 20.67 -3.25 29.41
N ASP A 45 21.94 -3.46 29.01
CA ASP A 45 23.13 -3.03 29.76
C ASP A 45 23.64 -1.63 29.37
N LEU A 46 22.95 -0.94 28.45
CA LEU A 46 23.24 0.42 27.98
C LEU A 46 24.61 0.60 27.33
N ARG A 47 25.27 -0.48 26.90
CA ARG A 47 26.61 -0.42 26.29
C ARG A 47 26.58 -0.32 24.78
N GLU A 48 25.54 -0.79 24.14
CA GLU A 48 25.40 -0.79 22.69
C GLU A 48 24.11 -0.10 22.28
N ALA A 49 24.19 0.69 21.21
CA ALA A 49 23.05 1.37 20.62
C ALA A 49 23.06 1.18 19.11
N THR A 50 22.01 0.56 18.59
CA THR A 50 21.78 0.39 17.16
C THR A 50 20.90 1.52 16.66
N VAL A 51 21.42 2.33 15.74
CA VAL A 51 20.72 3.44 15.10
C VAL A 51 20.26 2.97 13.72
N PHE A 52 18.95 3.02 13.49
CA PHE A 52 18.33 2.68 12.21
C PHE A 52 18.20 3.94 11.36
N TYR A 53 18.62 3.84 10.10
CA TYR A 53 18.57 4.97 9.18
C TYR A 53 18.09 4.53 7.81
N THR A 54 17.44 5.46 7.10
CA THR A 54 17.11 5.32 5.69
C THR A 54 17.88 6.36 4.89
N VAL A 55 18.20 6.01 3.64
CA VAL A 55 18.81 6.92 2.68
C VAL A 55 17.89 7.04 1.50
N TYR A 56 17.53 8.27 1.15
CA TYR A 56 16.79 8.57 -0.06
C TYR A 56 17.76 8.63 -1.24
N GLY A 57 17.80 7.59 -2.07
CA GLY A 57 18.78 7.54 -3.16
C GLY A 57 18.91 6.18 -3.83
N ASP A 58 19.91 6.07 -4.70
CA ASP A 58 20.36 4.83 -5.32
C ASP A 58 21.32 4.02 -4.41
N ASP A 59 21.75 2.85 -4.88
CA ASP A 59 22.64 1.95 -4.14
C ASP A 59 24.02 2.54 -3.87
N GLU A 60 24.53 3.37 -4.78
CA GLU A 60 25.81 4.04 -4.59
C GLU A 60 25.72 5.06 -3.45
N GLN A 61 24.66 5.87 -3.43
CA GLN A 61 24.37 6.81 -2.36
C GLN A 61 24.13 6.11 -1.01
N ARG A 62 23.50 4.92 -1.02
CA ARG A 62 23.38 4.09 0.19
C ARG A 62 24.75 3.69 0.74
N ALA A 63 25.66 3.24 -0.13
CA ALA A 63 27.00 2.83 0.28
C ALA A 63 27.85 4.03 0.77
N GLU A 64 27.77 5.17 0.08
CA GLU A 64 28.46 6.39 0.49
C GLU A 64 27.97 6.91 1.85
N ALA A 65 26.65 6.91 2.06
CA ALA A 65 26.05 7.30 3.34
C ALA A 65 26.48 6.36 4.48
N ALA A 66 26.54 5.05 4.23
CA ALA A 66 27.04 4.08 5.21
C ALA A 66 28.50 4.37 5.60
N ALA A 67 29.37 4.63 4.62
CA ALA A 67 30.76 4.99 4.87
C ALA A 67 30.90 6.34 5.60
N GLY A 68 30.05 7.31 5.27
CA GLY A 68 29.98 8.59 5.95
C GLY A 68 29.58 8.43 7.42
N LEU A 69 28.54 7.65 7.71
CA LEU A 69 28.06 7.42 9.07
C LEU A 69 29.11 6.72 9.94
N GLU A 70 29.82 5.75 9.37
CA GLU A 70 30.89 5.06 10.10
C GLU A 70 32.07 6.00 10.37
N SER A 71 32.40 6.90 9.44
CA SER A 71 33.42 7.93 9.62
C SER A 71 33.01 8.96 10.69
N ALA A 72 31.72 9.34 10.72
CA ALA A 72 31.15 10.29 11.67
C ALA A 72 30.87 9.68 13.06
N LYS A 73 30.98 8.36 13.22
CA LYS A 73 30.67 7.62 14.45
C LYS A 73 31.32 8.19 15.70
N GLY A 74 32.59 8.57 15.63
CA GLY A 74 33.31 9.16 16.77
C GLY A 74 32.74 10.52 17.19
N VAL A 75 32.40 11.37 16.22
CA VAL A 75 31.81 12.70 16.45
C VAL A 75 30.39 12.56 17.01
N LEU A 76 29.58 11.69 16.41
CA LEU A 76 28.22 11.41 16.85
C LEU A 76 28.20 10.83 18.27
N ARG A 77 29.08 9.86 18.56
CA ARG A 77 29.22 9.30 19.91
C ARG A 77 29.62 10.36 20.93
N SER A 78 30.55 11.24 20.59
CA SER A 78 30.97 12.32 21.49
C SER A 78 29.82 13.30 21.79
N ALA A 79 29.03 13.66 20.78
CA ALA A 79 27.85 14.50 20.95
C ALA A 79 26.78 13.84 21.83
N VAL A 80 26.54 12.54 21.64
CA VAL A 80 25.64 11.74 22.48
C VAL A 80 26.13 11.72 23.92
N GLY A 81 27.44 11.50 24.16
CA GLY A 81 28.00 11.50 25.51
C GLY A 81 27.82 12.83 26.23
N GLN A 82 28.02 13.95 25.53
CA GLN A 82 27.80 15.30 26.05
C GLN A 82 26.33 15.57 26.40
N ALA A 83 25.40 15.13 25.55
CA ALA A 83 23.97 15.35 25.77
C ALA A 83 23.36 14.43 26.83
N ALA A 84 23.81 13.17 26.91
CA ALA A 84 23.26 12.17 27.81
C ALA A 84 23.82 12.25 29.24
N GLY A 85 24.99 12.87 29.43
CA GLY A 85 25.61 12.99 30.76
C GLY A 85 25.94 11.63 31.41
N VAL A 86 26.13 10.58 30.60
CA VAL A 86 26.35 9.21 31.07
C VAL A 86 27.83 8.93 31.29
N LYS A 87 28.14 8.15 32.33
CA LYS A 87 29.51 7.70 32.63
C LYS A 87 30.10 6.86 31.49
N PHE A 88 29.27 6.04 30.86
CA PHE A 88 29.64 5.22 29.71
C PHE A 88 28.72 5.57 28.55
N THR A 89 29.31 6.14 27.50
CA THR A 89 28.58 6.38 26.25
C THR A 89 28.53 5.09 25.44
N PRO A 90 27.33 4.61 25.05
CA PRO A 90 27.21 3.39 24.27
C PRO A 90 27.97 3.48 22.94
N THR A 91 28.37 2.34 22.42
CA THR A 91 28.89 2.22 21.07
C THR A 91 27.73 2.32 20.09
N LEU A 92 27.85 3.20 19.09
CA LEU A 92 26.84 3.39 18.05
C LEU A 92 27.11 2.42 16.89
N THR A 93 26.10 1.65 16.51
CA THR A 93 26.11 0.80 15.31
C THR A 93 25.02 1.30 14.37
N PHE A 94 25.33 1.45 13.09
CA PHE A 94 24.38 1.95 12.09
C PHE A 94 23.84 0.80 11.24
N VAL A 95 22.52 0.72 11.11
CA VAL A 95 21.85 -0.31 10.29
C VAL A 95 20.88 0.38 9.35
N ALA A 96 20.99 0.06 8.05
CA ALA A 96 20.06 0.56 7.06
C ALA A 96 18.68 -0.07 7.25
N ASP A 97 17.65 0.77 7.20
CA ASP A 97 16.26 0.37 7.33
C ASP A 97 15.72 -0.07 5.95
N ALA A 98 15.06 -1.23 5.92
CA ALA A 98 14.47 -1.81 4.70
C ALA A 98 13.10 -1.20 4.35
N LEU A 99 12.53 -0.38 5.22
CA LEU A 99 11.18 0.20 5.04
C LEU A 99 10.92 1.00 3.73
N PRO A 100 11.88 1.70 3.10
CA PRO A 100 11.59 2.52 1.90
C PRO A 100 11.06 1.72 0.72
N ASP A 101 11.51 0.48 0.55
CA ASP A 101 11.09 -0.38 -0.56
C ASP A 101 9.62 -0.82 -0.42
N THR A 102 9.10 -0.83 0.81
CA THR A 102 7.69 -1.18 1.09
C THR A 102 6.74 -0.07 0.66
N ALA A 103 7.14 1.21 0.78
CA ALA A 103 6.29 2.34 0.40
C ALA A 103 5.99 2.33 -1.11
N LYS A 104 7.01 2.16 -1.96
CA LYS A 104 6.85 2.04 -3.42
C LYS A 104 5.94 0.87 -3.80
N THR A 105 6.12 -0.26 -3.13
CA THR A 105 5.28 -1.45 -3.36
C THR A 105 3.81 -1.18 -3.03
N ILE A 106 3.54 -0.44 -1.95
CA ILE A 106 2.17 -0.06 -1.56
C ILE A 106 1.57 0.93 -2.57
N GLU A 107 2.35 1.91 -3.04
CA GLU A 107 1.92 2.86 -4.09
C GLU A 107 1.55 2.14 -5.39
N ASP A 108 2.41 1.22 -5.85
CA ASP A 108 2.15 0.41 -7.04
C ASP A 108 0.88 -0.43 -6.91
N LEU A 109 0.60 -0.97 -5.72
CA LEU A 109 -0.61 -1.75 -5.45
C LEU A 109 -1.86 -0.86 -5.42
N LEU A 110 -1.77 0.35 -4.85
CA LEU A 110 -2.86 1.34 -4.84
C LEU A 110 -3.22 1.78 -6.25
N ASP A 111 -2.23 2.04 -7.11
CA ASP A 111 -2.47 2.45 -8.49
C ASP A 111 -3.07 1.32 -9.32
N LYS A 112 -2.63 0.07 -9.12
CA LYS A 112 -3.28 -1.11 -9.72
C LYS A 112 -4.72 -1.29 -9.26
N ALA A 113 -5.02 -1.05 -7.99
CA ALA A 113 -6.39 -1.13 -7.46
C ALA A 113 -7.28 -0.06 -8.09
N ARG A 114 -6.83 1.20 -8.13
CA ARG A 114 -7.55 2.30 -8.79
C ARG A 114 -7.85 2.02 -10.25
N ALA A 115 -6.89 1.47 -10.99
CA ALA A 115 -7.07 1.09 -12.39
C ALA A 115 -8.13 0.01 -12.57
N LYS A 116 -8.14 -1.02 -11.71
CA LYS A 116 -9.17 -2.06 -11.73
C LYS A 116 -10.56 -1.52 -11.37
N ASP A 117 -10.65 -0.67 -10.35
CA ASP A 117 -11.92 -0.07 -9.94
C ASP A 117 -12.51 0.81 -11.05
N ALA A 118 -11.66 1.54 -11.78
CA ALA A 118 -12.07 2.32 -12.94
C ALA A 118 -12.63 1.42 -14.05
N GLN A 119 -11.98 0.29 -14.34
CA GLN A 119 -12.46 -0.69 -15.33
C GLN A 119 -13.81 -1.29 -14.93
N VAL A 120 -13.98 -1.68 -13.66
CA VAL A 120 -15.26 -2.22 -13.16
C VAL A 120 -16.37 -1.18 -13.27
N ARG A 121 -16.07 0.11 -12.99
CA ARG A 121 -17.03 1.21 -13.14
C ARG A 121 -17.45 1.42 -14.60
N GLU A 122 -16.51 1.34 -15.53
CA GLU A 122 -16.80 1.45 -16.97
C GLU A 122 -17.68 0.28 -17.45
N VAL A 123 -17.34 -0.96 -17.05
CA VAL A 123 -18.11 -2.15 -17.42
C VAL A 123 -19.52 -2.13 -16.82
N SER A 124 -19.68 -1.64 -15.59
CA SER A 124 -20.98 -1.58 -14.92
C SER A 124 -21.86 -0.42 -15.40
N ALA A 125 -21.29 0.67 -15.91
CA ALA A 125 -22.06 1.80 -16.45
C ALA A 125 -22.93 1.42 -17.66
N GLY A 126 -22.53 0.39 -18.41
CA GLY A 126 -23.30 -0.15 -19.55
C GLY A 126 -24.05 -1.45 -19.24
N ALA A 127 -23.98 -1.98 -18.02
CA ALA A 127 -24.57 -3.27 -17.68
C ALA A 127 -26.04 -3.14 -17.28
N THR A 128 -26.91 -3.92 -17.91
CA THR A 128 -28.28 -4.13 -17.45
C THR A 128 -28.29 -5.14 -16.31
N PHE A 129 -29.10 -4.89 -15.28
CA PHE A 129 -29.24 -5.81 -14.15
C PHE A 129 -29.69 -7.20 -14.65
N ALA A 130 -29.13 -8.27 -14.09
CA ALA A 130 -29.54 -9.63 -14.44
C ALA A 130 -30.89 -9.94 -13.77
N GLY A 131 -31.99 -9.57 -14.43
CA GLY A 131 -33.36 -9.84 -14.01
C GLY A 131 -34.36 -8.92 -14.70
N ASP A 132 -35.56 -9.44 -14.96
CA ASP A 132 -36.68 -8.64 -15.45
C ASP A 132 -37.16 -7.67 -14.36
N ALA A 133 -37.81 -6.57 -14.78
CA ALA A 133 -38.26 -5.50 -13.88
C ALA A 133 -39.29 -5.97 -12.82
N ASP A 134 -39.95 -7.10 -13.04
CA ASP A 134 -40.85 -7.73 -12.09
C ASP A 134 -40.52 -9.24 -11.99
N PRO A 135 -39.86 -9.69 -10.91
CA PRO A 135 -39.43 -11.08 -10.75
C PRO A 135 -40.55 -12.02 -10.24
N TYR A 136 -41.77 -11.52 -10.04
CA TYR A 136 -42.86 -12.31 -9.45
C TYR A 136 -43.78 -12.94 -10.51
N ARG A 137 -44.11 -14.22 -10.30
CA ARG A 137 -45.06 -14.95 -11.14
C ARG A 137 -46.47 -14.40 -10.91
N LYS A 138 -47.07 -13.84 -11.95
CA LYS A 138 -48.48 -13.43 -11.92
C LYS A 138 -49.39 -14.67 -11.97
N PRO A 139 -50.49 -14.71 -11.20
CA PRO A 139 -51.47 -15.79 -11.30
C PRO A 139 -52.09 -15.78 -12.70
N GLU A 140 -52.29 -16.96 -13.27
CA GLU A 140 -52.98 -17.13 -14.55
C GLU A 140 -54.44 -16.67 -14.38
N GLU A 141 -54.89 -15.74 -15.21
CA GLU A 141 -56.31 -15.42 -15.31
C GLU A 141 -56.98 -16.63 -15.98
N ASP A 142 -57.74 -17.39 -15.21
CA ASP A 142 -58.62 -18.45 -15.71
C ASP A 142 -59.72 -17.79 -16.57
N ASP A 143 -59.49 -17.69 -17.88
CA ASP A 143 -60.54 -17.34 -18.86
C ASP A 143 -61.47 -18.55 -19.06
N GLU A 144 -62.44 -18.70 -18.16
CA GLU A 144 -63.65 -19.53 -18.37
C GLU A 144 -64.72 -18.70 -19.12
N ALA A 145 -64.78 -18.84 -20.45
CA ALA A 145 -65.96 -18.70 -21.34
C ALA A 145 -65.48 -18.73 -22.81
N GLY A 146 -65.96 -19.53 -23.76
CA GLY A 146 -67.06 -20.45 -23.93
C GLY A 146 -67.02 -20.92 -25.41
N ALA A 147 -67.69 -22.03 -25.73
CA ALA A 147 -67.84 -22.65 -27.07
C ALA A 147 -68.39 -21.65 -28.13
N GLU A 148 -68.36 -21.86 -29.46
CA GLU A 148 -69.03 -22.90 -30.26
C GLU A 148 -68.42 -23.02 -31.68
N ASP A 149 -68.41 -24.25 -32.24
CA ASP A 149 -68.15 -24.61 -33.64
C ASP A 149 -69.22 -24.02 -34.59
N ASP A 150 -68.86 -23.64 -35.83
CA ASP A 150 -69.51 -24.24 -37.02
C ASP A 150 -68.78 -23.93 -38.35
N ASP A 151 -68.69 -24.99 -39.15
CA ASP A 151 -68.17 -25.14 -40.50
C ASP A 151 -69.27 -24.80 -41.52
N GLU A 152 -68.99 -24.06 -42.58
CA GLU A 152 -69.82 -24.16 -43.79
C GLU A 152 -69.03 -23.88 -45.08
N SER A 153 -68.90 -24.95 -45.85
CA SER A 153 -68.41 -25.03 -47.22
C SER A 153 -69.47 -24.60 -48.22
N ALA A 154 -69.10 -24.00 -49.36
CA ALA A 154 -69.91 -24.08 -50.59
C ALA A 154 -69.08 -23.90 -51.88
N ASP A 155 -69.11 -24.95 -52.68
CA ASP A 155 -68.78 -25.12 -54.10
C ASP A 155 -69.23 -23.98 -55.05
N ASP A 156 -68.53 -23.80 -56.19
CA ASP A 156 -69.15 -24.06 -57.51
C ASP A 156 -68.09 -24.29 -58.61
N GLU A 157 -68.32 -25.35 -59.37
CA GLU A 157 -67.54 -25.90 -60.48
C GLU A 157 -67.56 -25.01 -61.75
N LYS A 158 -66.55 -25.15 -62.62
CA LYS A 158 -66.73 -25.78 -63.96
C LYS A 158 -65.48 -25.81 -64.83
N ASP A 159 -65.25 -27.02 -65.37
CA ASP A 159 -64.83 -27.41 -66.74
C ASP A 159 -64.15 -26.37 -67.63
N GLY A 160 -63.10 -26.67 -68.40
CA GLY A 160 -62.66 -27.95 -68.97
C GLY A 160 -62.00 -27.69 -70.34
N ASP A 161 -61.50 -28.76 -70.95
CA ASP A 161 -60.97 -28.89 -72.34
C ASP A 161 -59.46 -28.63 -72.52
N ALA A 162 -58.57 -29.62 -72.40
CA ALA A 162 -58.31 -30.81 -73.23
C ALA A 162 -57.35 -30.59 -74.43
N ALA A 163 -56.19 -31.24 -74.31
CA ALA A 163 -55.44 -31.99 -75.32
C ALA A 163 -55.30 -31.43 -76.76
N LYS A 164 -54.04 -31.27 -77.21
CA LYS A 164 -53.26 -32.36 -77.81
C LYS A 164 -51.79 -31.98 -77.98
#